data_AF-A0A4Q3URL9-F1
#
_entry.id   AF-A0A4Q3URL9-F1
#
_cell.length_a   1.000
_cell.length_b   1.000
_cell.length_c   1.000
_cell.angle_alpha   90.00
_cell.angle_beta   90.00
_cell.angle_gamma   90.00
#
_symmetry.space_group_name_H-M   'P 1'
#
loop_
_entity.id
_entity.type
_entity.pdbx_description
1 polymer ?
#
loop_
_entity_poly.entity_id
_entity_poly.type
_entity_poly.pdbx_seq_one_letter_code
_entity_poly.pdbx_strand_id
1 'polypeptide(L)'
;MKRLTSRQARSGDSPGRPFEGGRVRGTKGTFYGQYEGVEKNLPSLDRPALPEGVPPGGHGGSHGQLTHEFILSILEDREPLIDIFTSLNMTVPGIVAHASALKGGERMKIPQYKK
;
A
#
# COMPACT_ATOMS: atom_id res chain seq x y z
N MET A 1 -18.73 -23.76 -0.37
CA MET A 1 -17.67 -23.30 0.55
C MET A 1 -16.38 -23.04 -0.26
N LYS A 2 -16.13 -21.81 -0.74
CA LYS A 2 -14.93 -21.51 -1.53
C LYS A 2 -13.77 -21.12 -0.59
N ARG A 3 -12.72 -21.95 -0.58
CA ARG A 3 -11.44 -21.66 0.10
C ARG A 3 -10.73 -20.56 -0.68
N LEU A 4 -10.49 -19.41 -0.04
CA LEU A 4 -9.53 -18.42 -0.51
C LEU A 4 -8.22 -18.68 0.24
N THR A 5 -7.34 -19.48 -0.35
CA THR A 5 -5.94 -19.49 0.05
C THR A 5 -5.25 -18.37 -0.71
N SER A 6 -4.40 -17.59 -0.03
CA SER A 6 -3.52 -16.62 -0.66
C SER A 6 -2.52 -17.38 -1.55
N ARG A 7 -2.87 -17.57 -2.82
CA ARG A 7 -1.93 -18.02 -3.83
C ARG A 7 -1.26 -16.77 -4.37
N GLN A 8 0.07 -16.69 -4.30
CA GLN A 8 0.85 -15.95 -5.29
C GLN A 8 0.61 -16.64 -6.64
N ALA A 9 -0.56 -16.41 -7.22
CA ALA A 9 -0.91 -16.94 -8.52
C ALA A 9 -0.25 -16.05 -9.57
N ARG A 10 0.46 -16.66 -10.52
CA ARG A 10 0.77 -15.99 -11.79
C ARG A 10 -0.49 -15.29 -12.28
N SER A 11 -0.47 -13.95 -12.31
CA SER A 11 -1.55 -13.17 -12.89
C SER A 11 -1.27 -13.04 -14.38
N GLY A 12 -1.72 -14.02 -15.16
CA GLY A 12 -1.71 -13.95 -16.63
C GLY A 12 -2.79 -13.02 -17.18
N ASP A 13 -3.76 -12.65 -16.33
CA ASP A 13 -5.01 -12.01 -16.74
C ASP A 13 -4.92 -10.47 -16.77
N SER A 14 -3.81 -9.89 -16.33
CA SER A 14 -3.59 -8.44 -16.33
C SER A 14 -2.57 -8.03 -17.42
N PRO A 15 -2.85 -6.98 -18.21
CA PRO A 15 -1.94 -6.50 -19.24
C PRO A 15 -0.56 -6.13 -18.70
N GLY A 16 0.50 -6.57 -19.37
CA GLY A 16 1.88 -6.15 -19.10
C GLY A 16 2.93 -7.23 -19.37
N ARG A 17 4.20 -6.82 -19.49
CA ARG A 17 5.31 -7.74 -19.82
C ARG A 17 5.43 -8.90 -18.81
N PRO A 18 5.52 -10.17 -19.24
CA PRO A 18 5.70 -11.30 -18.32
C PRO A 18 7.11 -11.29 -17.72
N PHE A 19 7.23 -11.05 -16.41
CA PHE A 19 8.49 -11.09 -15.65
C PHE A 19 8.24 -11.22 -14.13
N GLU A 20 9.11 -11.94 -13.41
CA GLU A 20 9.07 -12.09 -11.95
C GLU A 20 9.84 -10.96 -11.24
N GLY A 21 9.37 -9.72 -11.41
CA GLY A 21 10.07 -8.51 -10.94
C GLY A 21 9.38 -7.71 -9.83
N GLY A 22 8.64 -8.34 -8.91
CA GLY A 22 7.99 -7.59 -7.81
C GLY A 22 6.94 -6.56 -8.26
N ARG A 23 6.33 -6.79 -9.44
CA ARG A 23 5.32 -5.93 -10.07
C ARG A 23 4.05 -5.77 -9.22
N VAL A 24 3.49 -4.57 -9.19
CA VAL A 24 2.13 -4.34 -8.67
C VAL A 24 1.13 -4.66 -9.78
N ARG A 25 0.17 -5.53 -9.49
CA ARG A 25 -0.87 -5.98 -10.44
C ARG A 25 -2.24 -5.50 -9.97
N GLY A 26 -2.93 -4.76 -10.82
CA GLY A 26 -4.32 -4.36 -10.62
C GLY A 26 -5.25 -5.02 -11.64
N THR A 27 -6.56 -4.80 -11.49
CA THR A 27 -7.57 -5.30 -12.43
C THR A 27 -7.52 -4.60 -13.78
N LYS A 28 -7.01 -3.37 -13.84
CA LYS A 28 -6.95 -2.52 -15.05
C LYS A 28 -5.56 -2.40 -15.68
N GLY A 29 -4.52 -2.96 -15.06
CA GLY A 29 -3.14 -2.83 -15.56
C GLY A 29 -2.08 -3.27 -14.55
N THR A 30 -0.82 -3.01 -14.90
CA THR A 30 0.35 -3.31 -14.09
C THR A 30 1.26 -2.09 -13.95
N PHE A 31 2.04 -2.03 -12.87
CA PHE A 31 3.03 -0.97 -12.66
C PHE A 31 4.42 -1.55 -12.38
N TYR A 32 5.41 -1.07 -13.13
CA TYR A 32 6.84 -1.33 -12.89
C TYR A 32 7.68 -0.20 -13.48
N GLY A 33 7.94 0.84 -12.69
CA GLY A 33 8.56 2.09 -13.15
C GLY A 33 7.67 2.93 -14.07
N GLN A 34 6.76 2.29 -14.80
CA GLN A 34 5.72 2.87 -15.64
C GLN A 34 4.45 2.04 -15.55
N TYR A 35 3.30 2.68 -15.78
CA TYR A 35 2.00 2.00 -15.82
C TYR A 35 1.72 1.45 -17.23
N GLU A 36 1.35 0.17 -17.29
CA GLU A 36 0.89 -0.51 -18.49
C GLU A 36 -0.54 -1.04 -18.26
N GLY A 37 -1.54 -0.43 -18.88
CA GLY A 37 -2.93 -0.85 -18.66
C GLY A 37 -3.94 -0.29 -19.65
N VAL A 38 -5.19 -0.65 -19.40
CA VAL A 38 -6.36 -0.26 -20.20
C VAL A 38 -6.71 1.21 -19.96
N GLU A 39 -6.56 1.66 -18.71
CA GLU A 39 -6.70 3.08 -18.35
C GLU A 39 -5.58 3.90 -18.99
N LYS A 40 -5.93 5.00 -19.66
CA LYS A 40 -4.97 5.90 -20.29
C LYS A 40 -4.96 7.28 -19.63
N ASN A 41 -6.06 7.65 -18.97
CA ASN A 41 -6.13 8.89 -18.22
C ASN A 41 -5.59 8.65 -16.81
N LEU A 42 -4.28 8.83 -16.65
CA LEU A 42 -3.58 8.60 -15.39
C LEU A 42 -3.44 9.91 -14.61
N PRO A 43 -3.55 9.87 -13.27
CA PRO A 43 -3.23 11.03 -12.45
C PRO A 43 -1.74 11.37 -12.57
N SER A 44 -1.38 12.63 -12.27
CA SER A 44 0.03 12.97 -12.09
C SER A 44 0.63 12.12 -10.96
N LEU A 45 1.86 11.67 -11.18
CA LEU A 45 2.67 10.95 -10.19
C LEU A 45 3.68 11.86 -9.49
N ASP A 46 3.63 13.17 -9.78
CA ASP A 46 4.51 14.15 -9.17
C ASP A 46 4.25 14.21 -7.68
N ARG A 47 5.33 14.16 -6.90
CA ARG A 47 5.25 14.24 -5.44
C ARG A 47 5.11 15.70 -5.02
N PRO A 48 4.36 16.01 -3.95
CA PRO A 48 4.37 17.33 -3.36
C PRO A 48 5.80 17.81 -3.07
N ALA A 49 6.04 19.10 -3.23
CA ALA A 49 7.33 19.69 -2.90
C ALA A 49 7.58 19.59 -1.39
N LEU A 50 8.81 19.27 -1.01
CA LEU A 50 9.23 19.31 0.38
C LEU A 50 9.70 20.73 0.75
N PRO A 51 9.61 21.12 2.03
CA PRO A 51 10.19 22.37 2.51
C PRO A 51 11.67 22.48 2.18
N GLU A 52 12.15 23.73 2.02
CA GLU A 52 13.55 24.00 1.74
C GLU A 52 14.47 23.34 2.79
N GLY A 53 15.54 22.69 2.32
CA GLY A 53 16.49 21.99 3.18
C GLY A 53 16.05 20.59 3.67
N VAL A 54 14.81 20.15 3.40
CA VAL A 54 14.34 18.81 3.75
C VAL A 54 14.58 17.83 2.59
N PRO A 55 15.51 16.86 2.70
CA PRO A 55 15.71 15.88 1.66
C PRO A 55 14.56 14.85 1.62
N PRO A 56 14.30 14.22 0.47
CA PRO A 56 13.28 13.17 0.36
C PRO A 56 13.61 11.91 1.19
N GLY A 57 14.88 11.69 1.55
CA GLY A 57 15.32 10.59 2.40
C GLY A 57 15.35 9.22 1.70
N GLY A 58 15.38 8.15 2.50
CA GLY A 58 15.54 6.78 2.04
C GLY A 58 14.29 6.15 1.42
N HIS A 59 14.39 4.86 1.05
CA HIS A 59 13.28 4.04 0.52
C HIS A 59 12.52 4.69 -0.66
N GLY A 60 13.28 5.20 -1.64
CA GLY A 60 12.72 5.83 -2.83
C GLY A 60 12.19 7.25 -2.61
N GLY A 61 12.58 7.90 -1.50
CA GLY A 61 12.22 9.27 -1.17
C GLY A 61 10.90 9.41 -0.39
N SER A 62 10.45 8.35 0.27
CA SER A 62 9.19 8.33 1.02
C SER A 62 9.31 9.00 2.39
N HIS A 63 10.48 8.94 3.03
CA HIS A 63 10.67 9.40 4.40
C HIS A 63 10.34 10.88 4.57
N GLY A 64 10.88 11.74 3.71
CA GLY A 64 10.66 13.19 3.76
C GLY A 64 9.18 13.53 3.54
N GLN A 65 8.53 12.83 2.61
CA GLN A 65 7.12 13.04 2.28
C GLN A 65 6.18 12.64 3.43
N LEU A 66 6.39 11.45 4.01
CA LEU A 66 5.60 10.98 5.15
C LEU A 66 5.79 11.86 6.38
N THR A 67 7.03 12.30 6.63
CA THR A 67 7.34 13.22 7.74
C THR A 67 6.69 14.58 7.54
N HIS A 68 6.78 15.13 6.32
CA HIS A 68 6.18 16.40 5.98
C HIS A 68 4.66 16.38 6.16
N GLU A 69 3.98 15.35 5.66
CA GLU A 69 2.53 15.21 5.80
C GLU A 69 2.08 15.19 7.27
N PHE A 70 2.77 14.39 8.10
CA PHE A 70 2.46 14.29 9.52
C PHE A 70 2.63 15.63 10.25
N ILE A 71 3.76 16.32 10.04
CA ILE A 71 4.02 17.64 10.65
C ILE A 71 2.99 18.66 10.16
N LEU A 72 2.72 18.69 8.86
CA LEU A 72 1.76 19.62 8.27
C LEU A 72 0.36 19.41 8.84
N SER A 73 -0.05 18.16 9.08
CA SER A 73 -1.36 17.86 9.69
C SER A 73 -1.51 18.50 11.09
N ILE A 74 -0.44 18.52 11.88
CA ILE A 74 -0.41 19.15 13.20
C ILE A 74 -0.50 20.67 13.08
N LEU A 75 0.30 21.26 12.18
CA LEU A 75 0.34 22.72 11.99
C LEU A 75 -1.00 23.28 11.47
N GLU A 76 -1.69 22.51 10.63
CA GLU A 76 -2.98 22.87 10.03
C GLU A 76 -4.20 22.48 10.89
N ASP A 77 -4.00 21.87 12.07
CA ASP A 77 -5.06 21.34 12.93
C ASP A 77 -6.05 20.43 12.15
N ARG A 78 -5.50 19.54 11.32
CA ARG A 78 -6.25 18.56 10.54
C ARG A 78 -5.85 17.14 10.87
N GLU A 79 -6.70 16.20 10.50
CA GLU A 79 -6.36 14.79 10.58
C GLU A 79 -5.27 14.44 9.56
N PRO A 80 -4.26 13.62 9.93
CA PRO A 80 -3.26 13.14 9.00
C PRO A 80 -3.87 12.23 7.94
N LEU A 81 -3.22 12.13 6.78
CA LEU A 81 -3.66 11.21 5.72
C LEU A 81 -3.68 9.75 6.18
N ILE A 82 -2.75 9.38 7.07
CA ILE A 82 -2.74 8.08 7.73
C ILE A 82 -3.31 8.23 9.14
N ASP A 83 -4.62 8.08 9.25
CA ASP A 83 -5.35 8.13 10.51
C ASP A 83 -5.21 6.83 11.34
N ILE A 84 -5.82 6.82 12.54
CA ILE A 84 -5.79 5.66 13.44
C ILE A 84 -6.49 4.44 12.84
N PHE A 85 -7.57 4.63 12.09
CA PHE A 85 -8.33 3.52 11.51
C PHE A 85 -7.51 2.83 10.41
N THR A 86 -6.87 3.62 9.55
CA THR A 86 -5.95 3.18 8.52
C THR A 86 -4.75 2.46 9.13
N SER A 87 -4.15 3.05 10.17
CA SER A 87 -3.03 2.46 10.89
C SER A 87 -3.39 1.08 11.46
N LEU A 88 -4.52 0.98 12.16
CA LEU A 88 -4.99 -0.29 12.73
C LEU A 88 -5.29 -1.33 11.64
N ASN A 89 -5.92 -0.92 10.54
CA ASN A 89 -6.23 -1.82 9.42
C ASN A 89 -4.98 -2.31 8.67
N MET A 90 -3.83 -1.61 8.76
CA MET A 90 -2.55 -2.06 8.21
C MET A 90 -1.75 -2.92 9.20
N THR A 91 -1.80 -2.62 10.50
CA THR A 91 -0.98 -3.31 11.52
C THR A 91 -1.63 -4.58 12.06
N VAL A 92 -2.92 -4.52 12.43
CA VAL A 92 -3.62 -5.64 13.10
C VAL A 92 -3.65 -6.94 12.28
N PRO A 93 -3.79 -6.93 10.94
CA PRO A 93 -3.69 -8.15 10.14
C PRO A 93 -2.38 -8.92 10.36
N GLY A 94 -1.26 -8.23 10.57
CA GLY A 94 0.03 -8.88 10.85
C GLY A 94 0.03 -9.63 12.18
N ILE A 95 -0.59 -9.07 13.22
CA ILE A 95 -0.74 -9.71 14.53
C ILE A 95 -1.63 -10.96 14.40
N VAL A 96 -2.76 -10.85 13.68
CA VAL A 96 -3.67 -11.97 13.45
C VAL A 96 -2.99 -13.07 12.61
N ALA A 97 -2.19 -12.70 11.61
CA ALA A 97 -1.43 -13.63 10.80
C ALA A 97 -0.39 -14.39 11.64
N HIS A 98 0.30 -13.70 12.55
CA HIS A 98 1.21 -14.34 13.49
C HIS A 98 0.48 -15.34 14.41
N ALA A 99 -0.65 -14.93 14.99
CA ALA A 99 -1.47 -15.83 15.81
C ALA A 99 -2.01 -17.05 15.02
N SER A 100 -2.38 -16.86 13.75
CA SER A 100 -2.78 -17.94 12.85
C SER A 100 -1.65 -18.93 12.61
N ALA A 101 -0.42 -18.44 12.37
CA ALA A 101 0.76 -19.29 12.17
C ALA A 101 1.06 -20.17 13.39
N LEU A 102 0.95 -19.62 14.61
CA LEU A 102 1.09 -20.38 15.86
C LEU A 102 0.02 -21.49 16.02
N LYS A 103 -1.12 -21.37 15.32
CA LYS A 103 -2.21 -22.36 15.29
C LYS A 103 -2.22 -23.21 14.01
N GLY A 104 -1.07 -23.40 13.38
CA GLY A 104 -0.95 -24.23 12.18
C GLY A 104 -1.66 -23.63 10.95
N GLY A 105 -1.81 -22.31 10.90
CA GLY A 105 -2.47 -21.61 9.78
C GLY A 105 -3.99 -21.58 9.86
N GLU A 106 -4.56 -21.64 11.07
CA GLU A 106 -6.01 -21.52 11.29
C GLU A 106 -6.56 -20.22 10.66
N ARG A 107 -7.69 -20.30 9.95
CA ARG A 107 -8.35 -19.11 9.40
C ARG A 107 -8.99 -18.28 10.51
N MET A 108 -8.36 -17.16 10.84
CA MET A 108 -8.84 -16.24 11.87
C MET A 108 -9.53 -15.01 11.25
N LYS A 109 -10.48 -14.42 11.98
CA LYS A 109 -11.15 -13.17 11.56
C LYS A 109 -10.20 -11.99 11.81
N ILE A 110 -10.07 -11.12 10.80
CA ILE A 110 -9.34 -9.85 10.92
C ILE A 110 -10.36 -8.77 11.31
N PRO A 111 -10.18 -8.08 12.45
CA PRO A 111 -10.99 -6.93 12.81
C PRO A 111 -10.97 -5.87 11.72
N GLN A 112 -12.10 -5.19 11.50
CA GLN A 112 -12.22 -4.11 10.54
C GLN A 112 -12.54 -2.83 11.30
N TYR A 113 -11.64 -1.84 11.24
CA TYR A 113 -11.81 -0.56 11.90
C TYR A 113 -12.36 0.44 10.89
N LYS A 114 -13.39 1.18 11.27
CA LYS A 114 -14.05 2.16 10.42
C LYS A 114 -14.23 3.46 11.18
N LYS A 115 -14.14 4.55 10.45
CA LYS A 115 -14.48 5.89 10.90
C LYS A 115 -15.97 6.05 11.09
#